data_AF-M5RFF5-F1
#
_entry.id   AF-M5RFF5-F1
#
_cell.length_a   1.000
_cell.length_b   1.000
_cell.length_c   1.000
_cell.angle_alpha   90.00
_cell.angle_beta   90.00
_cell.angle_gamma   90.00
#
_symmetry.space_group_name_H-M   'P 1'
#
loop_
_entity.id
_entity.type
_entity.pdbx_description
1 polymer ?
#
loop_
_entity_poly.entity_id
_entity_poly.type
_entity_poly.pdbx_seq_one_letter_code
_entity_poly.pdbx_strand_id
1 'polypeptide(L)'
;MPDCEGSPSLWIDGSKVLERIAVAQSNESPEMSDVASPSVASHHSGGKRWLRIAKILIAIAVIVGLFFAVRSAVRQWQNERDRVVAQIREIDLQIAAADDSITTTRLHEQRDALRRSIPTLDNIRWSRISIAALLYAAGTLVSGMVLRGWLSVLGHRPPAAIVIAAQTLGHIGKYVPGKAMVVVLRVGVLKRCAVPVMPATISVFLETFMMMAVGAAVAGIVIVTLPVPTWMMVAAGTGAVLASIPTMPPVLQIVTTRLMRRSSDLGHHAWLACVKGWVWSTVGWILIGGSFAMIVTAIPTAAPPESTAQLLAIATASISLAMVIGFASLLPGGAGIRELVLTTLLGLVTGPTHALLAAIMARMIFIAVECLMASLAWLYVQQCLEPVRHEICTVNQ
;
A
#
# COMPACT_ATOMS: atom_id res chain seq x y z
N MET A 1 -35.25 32.12 -44.22
CA MET A 1 -35.61 32.93 -43.03
C MET A 1 -36.96 32.48 -42.50
N PRO A 2 -37.10 32.29 -41.17
CA PRO A 2 -36.07 32.32 -40.14
C PRO A 2 -35.85 30.91 -39.54
N ASP A 3 -34.63 30.44 -39.28
CA ASP A 3 -33.56 30.96 -38.39
C ASP A 3 -33.89 30.81 -36.90
N CYS A 4 -33.16 29.91 -36.23
CA CYS A 4 -32.65 30.11 -34.89
C CYS A 4 -31.29 29.41 -34.76
N GLU A 5 -30.26 30.24 -34.90
CA GLU A 5 -28.86 30.04 -34.51
C GLU A 5 -28.72 29.69 -33.02
N GLY A 6 -27.57 29.12 -32.63
CA GLY A 6 -27.05 29.34 -31.28
C GLY A 6 -26.11 28.30 -30.68
N SER A 7 -24.83 28.39 -31.04
CA SER A 7 -23.64 28.26 -30.17
C SER A 7 -22.69 27.09 -30.43
N PRO A 8 -21.43 27.37 -30.86
CA PRO A 8 -20.40 26.37 -31.10
C PRO A 8 -19.70 25.91 -29.81
N SER A 9 -19.34 24.63 -29.85
CA SER A 9 -18.51 23.91 -28.89
C SER A 9 -17.28 24.70 -28.42
N LEU A 10 -17.32 25.15 -27.16
CA LEU A 10 -16.16 25.70 -26.46
C LEU A 10 -15.27 24.55 -25.97
N TRP A 11 -14.53 23.93 -26.89
CA TRP A 11 -13.41 23.06 -26.53
C TRP A 11 -12.32 23.93 -25.92
N ILE A 12 -12.23 23.90 -24.58
CA ILE A 12 -11.12 24.51 -23.86
C ILE A 12 -9.88 23.68 -24.16
N ASP A 13 -9.07 24.18 -25.09
CA ASP A 13 -7.73 23.72 -25.41
C ASP A 13 -6.87 23.71 -24.13
N GLY A 14 -6.53 22.51 -23.65
CA GLY A 14 -5.77 22.28 -22.43
C GLY A 14 -4.32 22.78 -22.49
N SER A 15 -3.84 23.26 -23.64
CA SER A 15 -2.54 23.91 -23.77
C SER A 15 -2.52 25.33 -23.14
N LYS A 16 -3.66 26.04 -23.13
CA LYS A 16 -3.75 27.41 -22.58
C LYS A 16 -3.75 27.50 -21.04
N VAL A 17 -3.99 26.39 -20.34
CA VAL A 17 -3.99 26.36 -18.85
C VAL A 17 -2.56 26.28 -18.30
N LEU A 18 -1.63 25.66 -19.03
CA LEU A 18 -0.23 25.56 -18.60
C LEU A 18 0.54 26.87 -18.83
N GLU A 19 0.17 27.65 -19.84
CA GLU A 19 0.76 28.96 -20.11
C GLU A 19 0.37 30.00 -19.04
N ARG A 20 -0.88 29.95 -18.54
CA ARG A 20 -1.34 30.84 -17.45
C ARG A 20 -0.73 30.56 -16.09
N ILE A 21 -0.21 29.35 -15.84
CA ILE A 21 0.48 29.00 -14.59
C ILE A 21 1.96 29.42 -14.65
N ALA A 22 2.57 29.42 -15.85
CA ALA A 22 3.94 29.90 -16.03
C ALA A 22 4.06 31.43 -16.04
N VAL A 23 3.02 32.15 -16.49
CA VAL A 23 3.03 33.63 -16.57
C VAL A 23 2.62 34.31 -15.25
N ALA A 24 1.99 33.61 -14.30
CA ALA A 24 1.56 34.17 -13.02
C ALA A 24 2.67 34.32 -11.96
N GLN A 25 3.94 34.02 -12.30
CA GLN A 25 5.10 34.17 -11.40
C GLN A 25 6.12 35.24 -11.83
N SER A 26 5.86 35.99 -12.90
CA SER A 26 6.74 37.09 -13.31
C SER A 26 5.93 38.23 -13.90
N ASN A 27 5.59 39.21 -13.06
CA ASN A 27 5.75 40.65 -13.36
C ASN A 27 4.93 41.49 -12.36
N GLU A 28 5.65 42.09 -11.40
CA GLU A 28 5.41 43.49 -11.07
C GLU A 28 5.99 44.33 -12.23
N SER A 29 5.23 45.36 -12.61
CA SER A 29 5.31 46.34 -13.72
C SER A 29 6.59 47.21 -13.83
N PRO A 30 6.70 48.18 -14.77
CA PRO A 30 6.09 48.37 -16.12
C PRO A 30 7.14 48.72 -17.22
N GLU A 31 6.80 48.62 -18.51
CA GLU A 31 7.02 49.67 -19.55
C GLU A 31 6.69 49.19 -20.98
N MET A 32 6.43 50.19 -21.82
CA MET A 32 5.85 50.17 -23.17
C MET A 32 6.93 50.24 -24.25
N SER A 33 6.84 49.44 -25.32
CA SER A 33 7.17 49.81 -26.71
C SER A 33 7.17 48.61 -27.67
N ASP A 34 6.85 48.94 -28.92
CA ASP A 34 6.60 48.11 -30.10
C ASP A 34 7.73 47.13 -30.53
N VAL A 35 7.31 46.21 -31.42
CA VAL A 35 8.00 45.73 -32.65
C VAL A 35 8.21 44.20 -32.75
N ALA A 36 7.71 43.70 -33.90
CA ALA A 36 8.09 42.51 -34.67
C ALA A 36 7.69 41.10 -34.17
N SER A 37 6.81 40.49 -34.97
CA SER A 37 6.56 39.05 -35.01
C SER A 37 7.80 38.28 -35.48
N PRO A 38 8.07 37.09 -34.91
CA PRO A 38 8.68 36.02 -35.69
C PRO A 38 7.90 34.70 -35.61
N SER A 39 7.66 34.15 -36.80
CA SER A 39 7.54 32.74 -37.18
C SER A 39 7.31 31.70 -36.08
N VAL A 40 6.11 31.10 -36.11
CA VAL A 40 5.77 29.84 -35.45
C VAL A 40 6.59 28.71 -36.07
N ALA A 41 7.72 28.37 -35.45
CA ALA A 41 8.52 27.19 -35.76
C ALA A 41 8.29 26.09 -34.70
N SER A 42 7.88 24.94 -35.21
CA SER A 42 7.58 23.67 -34.53
C SER A 42 8.49 23.28 -33.35
N HIS A 43 7.96 23.32 -32.13
CA HIS A 43 8.54 22.65 -30.94
C HIS A 43 7.59 21.57 -30.39
N HIS A 44 7.46 20.44 -31.10
CA HIS A 44 6.66 19.29 -30.62
C HIS A 44 7.41 17.94 -30.55
N SER A 45 8.72 17.93 -30.86
CA SER A 45 9.54 16.69 -30.79
C SER A 45 10.23 16.49 -29.43
N GLY A 46 10.57 17.57 -28.70
CA GLY A 46 11.28 17.52 -27.42
C GLY A 46 10.45 16.93 -26.27
N GLY A 47 9.16 17.28 -26.18
CA GLY A 47 8.28 16.83 -25.10
C GLY A 47 8.04 15.30 -25.10
N LYS A 48 7.99 14.68 -26.29
CA LYS A 48 7.82 13.21 -26.41
C LYS A 48 9.06 12.45 -25.93
N ARG A 49 10.27 12.98 -26.18
CA ARG A 49 11.53 12.39 -25.67
C ARG A 49 11.62 12.52 -24.16
N TRP A 50 11.32 13.70 -23.61
CA TRP A 50 11.37 13.93 -22.16
C TRP A 50 10.37 13.05 -21.39
N LEU A 51 9.14 12.88 -21.91
CA LEU A 51 8.15 11.98 -21.32
C LEU A 51 8.59 10.51 -21.36
N ARG A 52 9.30 10.08 -22.41
CA ARG A 52 9.84 8.72 -22.50
C ARG A 52 10.97 8.51 -21.48
N ILE A 53 11.86 9.49 -21.35
CA ILE A 53 12.93 9.47 -20.34
C ILE A 53 12.35 9.40 -18.93
N ALA A 54 11.35 10.23 -18.61
CA ALA A 54 10.68 10.20 -17.31
C ALA A 54 10.06 8.84 -16.99
N LYS A 55 9.40 8.19 -17.97
CA LYS A 55 8.84 6.83 -17.80
C LYS A 55 9.92 5.79 -17.52
N ILE A 56 11.05 5.86 -18.23
CA ILE A 56 12.20 4.96 -18.03
C ILE A 56 12.79 5.17 -16.63
N LEU A 57 12.98 6.42 -16.20
CA LEU A 57 13.49 6.74 -14.86
C LEU A 57 12.56 6.21 -13.76
N ILE A 58 11.24 6.35 -13.93
CA ILE A 58 10.25 5.77 -13.00
C ILE A 58 10.37 4.25 -12.96
N ALA A 59 10.46 3.58 -14.11
CA ALA A 59 10.59 2.14 -14.17
C ALA A 59 11.89 1.66 -13.49
N ILE A 60 13.01 2.35 -13.72
CA ILE A 60 14.29 2.08 -13.04
C ILE A 60 14.13 2.26 -11.53
N ALA A 61 13.53 3.36 -11.07
CA ALA A 61 13.33 3.62 -9.64
C ALA A 61 12.48 2.53 -8.97
N VAL A 62 11.44 2.04 -9.65
CA VAL A 62 10.61 0.91 -9.19
C VAL A 62 11.43 -0.38 -9.11
N ILE A 63 12.19 -0.72 -10.15
CA ILE A 63 13.01 -1.94 -10.20
C ILE A 63 14.07 -1.90 -9.10
N VAL A 64 14.76 -0.76 -8.93
CA VAL A 64 15.76 -0.55 -7.88
C VAL A 64 15.12 -0.67 -6.49
N GLY A 65 13.97 -0.03 -6.27
CA GLY A 65 13.24 -0.14 -5.00
C GLY A 65 12.83 -1.57 -4.65
N LEU A 66 12.30 -2.31 -5.63
CA LEU A 66 11.96 -3.73 -5.47
C LEU A 66 13.21 -4.58 -5.20
N PHE A 67 14.30 -4.36 -5.94
CA PHE A 67 15.56 -5.09 -5.74
C PHE A 67 16.11 -4.89 -4.32
N PHE A 68 16.11 -3.65 -3.81
CA PHE A 68 16.52 -3.37 -2.44
C PHE A 68 15.60 -4.04 -1.42
N ALA A 69 14.28 -4.03 -1.65
CA ALA A 69 13.33 -4.68 -0.76
C ALA A 69 13.56 -6.21 -0.67
N VAL A 70 13.76 -6.87 -1.82
CA VAL A 70 14.06 -8.31 -1.89
C VAL A 70 15.41 -8.62 -1.27
N ARG A 71 16.47 -7.89 -1.65
CA ARG A 71 17.83 -8.09 -1.11
C ARG A 71 17.86 -7.90 0.42
N SER A 72 17.12 -6.91 0.94
CA SER A 72 16.98 -6.69 2.38
C SER A 72 16.33 -7.88 3.07
N ALA A 73 15.22 -8.40 2.53
CA ALA A 73 14.53 -9.56 3.09
C ALA A 73 15.42 -10.81 3.09
N VAL A 74 16.14 -11.07 1.99
CA VAL A 74 17.05 -12.22 1.86
C VAL A 74 18.23 -12.12 2.83
N ARG A 75 18.89 -10.95 2.92
CA ARG A 75 20.00 -10.75 3.86
C ARG A 75 19.55 -10.93 5.30
N GLN A 76 18.38 -10.43 5.65
CA GLN A 76 17.84 -10.56 7.00
C GLN A 76 17.53 -12.02 7.34
N TRP A 77 16.97 -12.77 6.39
CA TRP A 77 16.75 -14.21 6.53
C TRP A 77 18.06 -14.98 6.77
N GLN A 78 19.10 -14.68 5.99
CA GLN A 78 20.42 -15.31 6.13
C GLN A 78 21.04 -15.00 7.49
N ASN A 79 21.06 -13.73 7.90
CA ASN A 79 21.62 -13.31 9.18
C ASN A 79 20.91 -13.98 10.37
N GLU A 80 19.59 -14.13 10.30
CA GLU A 80 18.84 -14.78 11.37
C GLU A 80 19.09 -16.28 11.42
N ARG A 81 19.20 -16.93 10.25
CA ARG A 81 19.62 -18.34 10.18
C ARG A 81 21.00 -18.56 10.79
N ASP A 82 21.96 -17.68 10.47
CA ASP A 82 23.33 -17.80 10.98
C ASP A 82 23.40 -17.59 12.49
N ARG A 83 22.57 -16.70 13.06
CA ARG A 83 22.43 -16.54 14.51
C ARG A 83 21.90 -17.80 15.19
N VAL A 84 20.84 -18.39 14.65
CA VAL A 84 20.27 -19.63 15.22
C VAL A 84 21.28 -20.78 15.12
N VAL A 85 22.02 -20.89 14.00
CA VAL A 85 23.08 -21.89 13.84
C VAL A 85 24.22 -21.67 14.84
N ALA A 86 24.63 -20.43 15.09
CA ALA A 86 25.64 -20.11 16.10
C ALA A 86 25.18 -20.48 17.52
N GLN A 87 23.91 -20.22 17.85
CA GLN A 87 23.32 -20.61 19.14
C GLN A 87 23.28 -22.12 19.32
N ILE A 88 22.93 -22.88 18.27
CA ILE A 88 22.98 -24.35 18.30
C ILE A 88 24.41 -24.83 18.57
N ARG A 89 25.41 -24.23 17.93
CA ARG A 89 26.81 -24.59 18.14
C ARG A 89 27.27 -24.30 19.57
N GLU A 90 26.85 -23.19 20.15
CA GLU A 90 27.15 -22.86 21.56
C GLU A 90 26.52 -23.88 22.52
N ILE A 91 25.26 -24.27 22.28
CA ILE A 91 24.61 -25.31 23.08
C ILE A 91 25.31 -26.67 22.91
N ASP A 92 25.74 -27.02 21.70
CA ASP A 92 26.51 -28.25 21.46
C ASP A 92 27.85 -28.25 22.24
N LEU A 93 28.50 -27.08 22.39
CA LEU A 93 29.69 -26.94 23.24
C LEU A 93 29.37 -27.09 24.73
N GLN A 94 28.24 -26.53 25.19
CA GLN A 94 27.78 -26.65 26.58
C GLN A 94 27.39 -28.09 26.93
N ILE A 95 26.78 -28.82 25.99
CA ILE A 95 26.48 -30.26 26.14
C ILE A 95 27.77 -31.04 26.30
N ALA A 96 28.80 -30.76 25.50
CA ALA A 96 30.08 -31.45 25.56
C ALA A 96 30.86 -31.16 26.87
N ALA A 97 30.59 -30.02 27.51
CA ALA A 97 31.22 -29.61 28.76
C ALA A 97 30.38 -29.93 30.02
N ALA A 98 29.17 -30.44 29.87
CA ALA A 98 28.28 -30.71 30.99
C ALA A 98 28.56 -32.10 31.60
N ASP A 99 28.90 -32.12 32.89
CA ASP A 99 29.12 -33.37 33.64
C ASP A 99 27.83 -33.96 34.23
N ASP A 100 26.74 -33.18 34.29
CA ASP A 100 25.47 -33.58 34.90
C ASP A 100 24.41 -34.01 33.86
N SER A 101 23.73 -35.12 34.15
CA SER A 101 22.69 -35.73 33.30
C SER A 101 21.44 -34.86 33.14
N ILE A 102 21.05 -34.10 34.17
CA ILE A 102 19.87 -33.23 34.14
C ILE A 102 20.14 -32.02 33.25
N THR A 103 21.31 -31.40 33.41
CA THR A 103 21.77 -30.26 32.60
C THR A 103 21.90 -30.63 31.13
N THR A 104 22.49 -31.79 30.84
CA THR A 104 22.64 -32.33 29.48
C THR A 104 21.29 -32.55 28.81
N THR A 105 20.32 -33.13 29.52
CA THR A 105 18.97 -33.36 28.99
C THR A 105 18.28 -32.05 28.62
N ARG A 106 18.36 -31.03 29.49
CA ARG A 106 17.77 -29.71 29.24
C ARG A 106 18.40 -29.01 28.03
N LEU A 107 19.72 -29.12 27.87
CA LEU A 107 20.43 -28.54 26.72
C LEU A 107 20.07 -29.25 25.40
N HIS A 108 19.88 -30.57 25.43
CA HIS A 108 19.37 -31.32 24.27
C HIS A 108 17.97 -30.87 23.86
N GLU A 109 17.06 -30.68 24.82
CA GLU A 109 15.72 -30.16 24.55
C GLU A 109 15.76 -28.75 23.92
N GLN A 110 16.61 -27.86 24.43
CA GLN A 110 16.81 -26.51 23.89
C GLN A 110 17.37 -26.54 22.47
N ARG A 111 18.40 -27.36 22.22
CA ARG A 111 18.99 -27.55 20.89
C ARG A 111 17.96 -28.04 19.88
N ASP A 112 17.15 -29.03 20.28
CA ASP A 112 16.16 -29.65 19.40
C ASP A 112 14.97 -28.71 19.16
N ALA A 113 14.63 -27.83 20.12
CA ALA A 113 13.68 -26.74 19.91
C ALA A 113 14.22 -25.69 18.91
N LEU A 114 15.48 -25.27 19.04
CA LEU A 114 16.15 -24.34 18.11
C LEU A 114 16.26 -24.93 16.70
N ARG A 115 16.67 -26.20 16.55
CA ARG A 115 16.72 -26.87 15.25
C ARG A 115 15.36 -26.94 14.57
N ARG A 116 14.29 -27.23 15.32
CA ARG A 116 12.91 -27.23 14.80
C ARG A 116 12.42 -25.84 14.38
N SER A 117 12.98 -24.79 14.98
CA SER A 117 12.63 -23.41 14.66
C SER A 117 13.29 -22.88 13.38
N ILE A 118 14.27 -23.60 12.79
CA ILE A 118 14.86 -23.23 11.50
C ILE A 118 13.89 -23.61 10.38
N PRO A 119 13.31 -22.65 9.65
CA PRO A 119 12.44 -22.94 8.52
C PRO A 119 13.28 -23.45 7.34
N THR A 120 13.27 -24.77 7.13
CA THR A 120 13.74 -25.40 5.89
C THR A 120 12.60 -25.46 4.88
N LEU A 121 12.91 -25.47 3.58
CA LEU A 121 11.90 -25.50 2.49
C LEU A 121 10.96 -26.73 2.59
N ASP A 122 11.45 -27.82 3.17
CA ASP A 122 10.69 -29.07 3.35
C ASP A 122 9.73 -29.02 4.54
N ASN A 123 9.97 -28.14 5.51
CA ASN A 123 9.17 -28.04 6.73
C ASN A 123 8.04 -26.99 6.64
N ILE A 124 7.97 -26.28 5.51
CA ILE A 124 6.99 -25.23 5.26
C ILE A 124 5.71 -25.84 4.69
N ARG A 125 4.57 -25.53 5.31
CA ARG A 125 3.26 -25.98 4.81
C ARG A 125 2.81 -25.11 3.63
N TRP A 126 3.23 -25.49 2.42
CA TRP A 126 2.94 -24.77 1.16
C TRP A 126 1.46 -24.51 0.89
N SER A 127 0.56 -25.38 1.37
CA SER A 127 -0.89 -25.17 1.29
C SER A 127 -1.32 -23.90 2.04
N ARG A 128 -0.77 -23.67 3.24
CA ARG A 128 -1.06 -22.48 4.05
C ARG A 128 -0.50 -21.21 3.40
N ILE A 129 0.69 -21.29 2.80
CA ILE A 129 1.27 -20.18 2.02
C ILE A 129 0.39 -19.82 0.83
N SER A 130 -0.14 -20.81 0.12
CA SER A 130 -1.02 -20.59 -1.04
C SER A 130 -2.31 -19.90 -0.62
N ILE A 131 -2.93 -20.35 0.48
CA ILE A 131 -4.10 -19.70 1.06
C ILE A 131 -3.76 -18.27 1.51
N ALA A 132 -2.59 -18.07 2.13
CA ALA A 132 -2.13 -16.75 2.54
C ALA A 132 -2.00 -15.80 1.33
N ALA A 133 -1.41 -16.26 0.22
CA ALA A 133 -1.27 -15.48 -1.00
C ALA A 133 -2.64 -15.07 -1.57
N LEU A 134 -3.61 -15.99 -1.59
CA LEU A 134 -4.98 -15.71 -2.05
C LEU A 134 -5.72 -14.72 -1.15
N LEU A 135 -5.63 -14.90 0.17
CA LEU A 135 -6.24 -13.98 1.15
C LEU A 135 -5.65 -12.58 1.04
N TYR A 136 -4.33 -12.48 0.86
CA TYR A 136 -3.67 -11.19 0.68
C TYR A 136 -4.09 -10.52 -0.64
N ALA A 137 -4.12 -11.27 -1.74
CA ALA A 137 -4.61 -10.78 -3.02
C ALA A 137 -6.04 -10.24 -2.87
N ALA A 138 -6.96 -11.02 -2.30
CA ALA A 138 -8.33 -10.59 -2.04
C ALA A 138 -8.40 -9.32 -1.18
N GLY A 139 -7.62 -9.25 -0.09
CA GLY A 139 -7.54 -8.09 0.78
C GLY A 139 -7.09 -6.81 0.05
N THR A 140 -6.10 -6.92 -0.84
CA THR A 140 -5.65 -5.78 -1.65
C THR A 140 -6.71 -5.34 -2.67
N LEU A 141 -7.44 -6.27 -3.30
CA LEU A 141 -8.49 -5.94 -4.27
C LEU A 141 -9.66 -5.19 -3.63
N VAL A 142 -10.05 -5.56 -2.40
CA VAL A 142 -11.14 -4.92 -1.66
C VAL A 142 -10.88 -3.42 -1.44
N SER A 143 -9.63 -3.01 -1.25
CA SER A 143 -9.27 -1.59 -1.09
C SER A 143 -9.62 -0.74 -2.32
N GLY A 144 -9.72 -1.33 -3.52
CA GLY A 144 -10.18 -0.66 -4.73
C GLY A 144 -11.63 -0.18 -4.65
N MET A 145 -12.47 -0.83 -3.82
CA MET A 145 -13.85 -0.42 -3.60
C MET A 145 -13.95 0.87 -2.77
N VAL A 146 -13.00 1.10 -1.85
CA VAL A 146 -12.90 2.34 -1.08
C VAL A 146 -12.55 3.49 -2.04
N LEU A 147 -11.58 3.30 -2.92
CA LEU A 147 -11.21 4.28 -3.96
C LEU A 147 -12.41 4.60 -4.87
N ARG A 148 -13.14 3.58 -5.33
CA ARG A 148 -14.34 3.74 -6.16
C ARG A 148 -15.42 4.53 -5.43
N GLY A 149 -15.61 4.28 -4.13
CA GLY A 149 -16.53 5.03 -3.27
C GLY A 149 -16.21 6.52 -3.28
N TRP A 150 -14.95 6.89 -3.04
CA TRP A 150 -14.53 8.28 -3.06
C TRP A 150 -14.64 8.95 -4.43
N LEU A 151 -14.33 8.23 -5.50
CA LEU A 151 -14.53 8.74 -6.86
C LEU A 151 -16.01 9.05 -7.12
N SER A 152 -16.91 8.18 -6.66
CA SER A 152 -18.36 8.36 -6.83
C SER A 152 -18.90 9.57 -6.08
N VAL A 153 -18.35 9.86 -4.89
CA VAL A 153 -18.67 11.06 -4.11
C VAL A 153 -18.22 12.33 -4.84
N LEU A 154 -17.10 12.28 -5.56
CA LEU A 154 -16.61 13.36 -6.40
C LEU A 154 -17.28 13.42 -7.79
N GLY A 155 -18.37 12.66 -8.00
CA GLY A 155 -19.15 12.69 -9.25
C GLY A 155 -18.61 11.79 -10.38
N HIS A 156 -17.58 10.97 -10.14
CA HIS A 156 -16.95 10.14 -11.16
C HIS A 156 -17.24 8.66 -10.91
N ARG A 157 -17.74 7.96 -11.94
CA ARG A 157 -18.13 6.54 -11.84
C ARG A 157 -17.37 5.64 -12.82
N PRO A 158 -16.03 5.53 -12.71
CA PRO A 158 -15.28 4.61 -13.57
C PRO A 158 -15.66 3.14 -13.31
N PRO A 159 -15.45 2.25 -14.30
CA PRO A 159 -15.66 0.82 -14.15
C PRO A 159 -14.85 0.24 -12.99
N ALA A 160 -15.48 -0.61 -12.17
CA ALA A 160 -14.85 -1.15 -10.96
C ALA A 160 -13.53 -1.88 -11.25
N ALA A 161 -13.49 -2.67 -12.33
CA ALA A 161 -12.29 -3.40 -12.74
C ALA A 161 -11.10 -2.47 -13.02
N ILE A 162 -11.32 -1.31 -13.63
CA ILE A 162 -10.25 -0.33 -13.86
C ILE A 162 -9.79 0.31 -12.55
N VAL A 163 -10.72 0.62 -11.63
CA VAL A 163 -10.35 1.17 -10.32
C VAL A 163 -9.53 0.16 -9.52
N ILE A 164 -9.92 -1.12 -9.54
CA ILE A 164 -9.18 -2.21 -8.90
C ILE A 164 -7.81 -2.39 -9.57
N ALA A 165 -7.72 -2.34 -10.89
CA ALA A 165 -6.44 -2.41 -11.61
C ALA A 165 -5.53 -1.21 -11.26
N ALA A 166 -6.09 0.00 -11.20
CA ALA A 166 -5.36 1.20 -10.77
C ALA A 166 -4.85 1.04 -9.33
N GLN A 167 -5.71 0.59 -8.42
CA GLN A 167 -5.38 0.32 -7.03
C GLN A 167 -4.20 -0.65 -6.91
N THR A 168 -4.31 -1.76 -7.64
CA THR A 168 -3.34 -2.85 -7.67
C THR A 168 -1.98 -2.39 -8.19
N LEU A 169 -1.96 -1.66 -9.31
CA LEU A 169 -0.74 -1.06 -9.86
C LEU A 169 -0.10 -0.08 -8.88
N GLY A 170 -0.92 0.66 -8.12
CA GLY A 170 -0.44 1.58 -7.09
C GLY A 170 0.37 0.91 -5.98
N HIS A 171 0.12 -0.37 -5.66
CA HIS A 171 0.84 -1.06 -4.59
C HIS A 171 2.35 -1.18 -4.86
N ILE A 172 2.76 -1.30 -6.13
CA ILE A 172 4.17 -1.31 -6.51
C ILE A 172 4.86 0.04 -6.22
N GLY A 173 4.09 1.14 -6.28
CA GLY A 173 4.60 2.48 -6.00
C GLY A 173 5.11 2.67 -4.58
N LYS A 174 4.73 1.81 -3.61
CA LYS A 174 5.15 1.93 -2.20
C LYS A 174 6.61 1.53 -1.95
N TYR A 175 7.25 0.90 -2.94
CA TYR A 175 8.65 0.50 -2.91
C TYR A 175 9.59 1.59 -3.44
N VAL A 176 9.03 2.65 -4.03
CA VAL A 176 9.77 3.85 -4.47
C VAL A 176 9.80 4.86 -3.32
N PRO A 177 10.94 5.54 -3.06
CA PRO A 177 11.02 6.57 -2.03
C PRO A 177 10.01 7.69 -2.25
N GLY A 178 9.42 8.19 -1.15
CA GLY A 178 8.52 9.36 -1.13
C GLY A 178 7.02 9.07 -1.21
N LYS A 179 6.57 7.81 -1.36
CA LYS A 179 5.15 7.35 -1.47
C LYS A 179 4.29 8.02 -2.56
N ALA A 180 4.71 9.14 -3.14
CA ALA A 180 4.02 9.87 -4.19
C ALA A 180 3.79 9.00 -5.44
N MET A 181 4.68 8.03 -5.70
CA MET A 181 4.56 7.14 -6.85
C MET A 181 3.27 6.30 -6.80
N VAL A 182 2.77 5.95 -5.61
CA VAL A 182 1.49 5.25 -5.44
C VAL A 182 0.36 6.06 -6.06
N VAL A 183 0.34 7.36 -5.80
CA VAL A 183 -0.66 8.30 -6.32
C VAL A 183 -0.51 8.46 -7.82
N VAL A 184 0.72 8.68 -8.29
CA VAL A 184 1.02 8.86 -9.72
C VAL A 184 0.57 7.66 -10.55
N LEU A 185 0.84 6.42 -10.09
CA LEU A 185 0.41 5.21 -10.80
C LEU A 185 -1.12 5.09 -10.88
N ARG A 186 -1.82 5.30 -9.76
CA ARG A 186 -3.29 5.23 -9.70
C ARG A 186 -3.95 6.29 -10.56
N VAL A 187 -3.54 7.55 -10.40
CA VAL A 187 -4.05 8.69 -11.16
C VAL A 187 -3.73 8.53 -12.64
N GLY A 188 -2.55 8.01 -12.98
CA GLY A 188 -2.15 7.76 -14.36
C GLY A 188 -3.07 6.76 -15.10
N VAL A 189 -3.60 5.76 -14.40
CA VAL A 189 -4.59 4.83 -14.95
C VAL A 189 -5.97 5.50 -15.02
N LEU A 190 -6.42 6.13 -13.92
CA LEU A 190 -7.75 6.78 -13.85
C LEU A 190 -7.92 7.89 -14.89
N LYS A 191 -6.86 8.64 -15.19
CA LYS A 191 -6.84 9.68 -16.23
C LYS A 191 -7.19 9.13 -17.62
N ARG A 192 -6.83 7.87 -17.91
CA ARG A 192 -7.18 7.22 -19.19
C ARG A 192 -8.67 6.92 -19.32
N CYS A 193 -9.42 6.94 -18.22
CA CYS A 193 -10.88 6.80 -18.19
C CYS A 193 -11.60 8.14 -17.98
N ALA A 194 -11.00 9.22 -18.46
CA ALA A 194 -11.54 10.59 -18.38
C ALA A 194 -11.81 11.11 -16.95
N VAL A 195 -11.24 10.48 -15.90
CA VAL A 195 -11.27 11.05 -14.55
C VAL A 195 -10.23 12.18 -14.48
N PRO A 196 -10.63 13.42 -14.12
CA PRO A 196 -9.68 14.52 -13.98
C PRO A 196 -8.67 14.24 -12.87
N VAL A 197 -7.45 14.77 -13.04
CA VAL A 197 -6.29 14.51 -12.17
C VAL A 197 -6.56 14.88 -10.71
N MET A 198 -7.20 16.03 -10.48
CA MET A 198 -7.46 16.54 -9.13
C MET A 198 -8.44 15.65 -8.32
N PRO A 199 -9.66 15.33 -8.81
CA PRO A 199 -10.54 14.35 -8.17
C PRO A 199 -9.88 12.99 -7.94
N ALA A 200 -9.17 12.46 -8.93
CA ALA A 200 -8.46 11.19 -8.79
C ALA A 200 -7.42 11.23 -7.66
N THR A 201 -6.64 12.31 -7.58
CA THR A 201 -5.63 12.52 -6.55
C THR A 201 -6.26 12.60 -5.17
N ILE A 202 -7.31 13.41 -5.00
CA ILE A 202 -8.04 13.54 -3.73
C ILE A 202 -8.63 12.19 -3.31
N SER A 203 -9.26 11.45 -4.21
CA SER A 203 -9.83 10.13 -3.88
C SER A 203 -8.77 9.12 -3.46
N VAL A 204 -7.57 9.13 -4.06
CA VAL A 204 -6.47 8.27 -3.64
C VAL A 204 -5.98 8.63 -2.24
N PHE A 205 -5.83 9.93 -1.93
CA PHE A 205 -5.46 10.35 -0.58
C PHE A 205 -6.52 9.99 0.46
N LEU A 206 -7.81 10.21 0.16
CA LEU A 206 -8.92 9.85 1.05
C LEU A 206 -9.01 8.34 1.27
N GLU A 207 -8.79 7.54 0.23
CA GLU A 207 -8.72 6.08 0.37
C GLU A 207 -7.57 5.66 1.28
N THR A 208 -6.36 6.18 1.04
CA THR A 208 -5.19 5.80 1.82
C THR A 208 -5.34 6.25 3.27
N PHE A 209 -5.84 7.45 3.50
CA PHE A 209 -6.13 7.96 4.84
C PHE A 209 -7.15 7.08 5.56
N MET A 210 -8.27 6.74 4.90
CA MET A 210 -9.28 5.84 5.43
C MET A 210 -8.70 4.47 5.78
N MET A 211 -7.91 3.87 4.88
CA MET A 211 -7.31 2.56 5.13
C MET A 211 -6.38 2.59 6.36
N MET A 212 -5.54 3.61 6.49
CA MET A 212 -4.61 3.74 7.63
C MET A 212 -5.35 4.01 8.95
N ALA A 213 -6.37 4.87 8.92
CA ALA A 213 -7.20 5.16 10.09
C ALA A 213 -7.92 3.91 10.59
N VAL A 214 -8.56 3.15 9.70
CA VAL A 214 -9.23 1.89 10.05
C VAL A 214 -8.22 0.85 10.52
N GLY A 215 -7.03 0.81 9.93
CA GLY A 215 -5.96 -0.11 10.36
C GLY A 215 -5.48 0.18 11.78
N ALA A 216 -5.34 1.46 12.13
CA ALA A 216 -5.01 1.92 13.48
C ALA A 216 -6.15 1.61 14.46
N ALA A 217 -7.41 1.80 14.06
CA ALA A 217 -8.56 1.48 14.88
C ALA A 217 -8.68 -0.01 15.17
N VAL A 218 -8.56 -0.87 14.14
CA VAL A 218 -8.56 -2.33 14.29
C VAL A 218 -7.41 -2.79 15.19
N ALA A 219 -6.21 -2.26 14.99
CA ALA A 219 -5.06 -2.57 15.85
C ALA A 219 -5.33 -2.15 17.30
N GLY A 220 -5.76 -0.92 17.53
CA GLY A 220 -5.99 -0.38 18.88
C GLY A 220 -7.07 -1.14 19.63
N ILE A 221 -8.19 -1.45 18.99
CA ILE A 221 -9.28 -2.23 19.60
C ILE A 221 -8.78 -3.59 20.06
N VAL A 222 -8.02 -4.30 19.22
CA VAL A 222 -7.48 -5.62 19.58
C VAL A 222 -6.38 -5.51 20.63
N ILE A 223 -5.47 -4.52 20.54
CA ILE A 223 -4.37 -4.38 21.50
C ILE A 223 -4.87 -4.08 22.91
N VAL A 224 -5.96 -3.31 23.05
CA VAL A 224 -6.59 -3.01 24.35
C VAL A 224 -7.19 -4.26 25.00
N THR A 225 -7.53 -5.30 24.23
CA THR A 225 -8.04 -6.56 24.79
C THR A 225 -6.94 -7.58 25.08
N LEU A 226 -5.68 -7.29 24.73
CA LEU A 226 -4.55 -8.18 24.98
C LEU A 226 -3.89 -7.89 26.33
N PRO A 227 -3.27 -8.90 26.98
CA PRO A 227 -2.54 -8.73 28.23
C PRO A 227 -1.18 -8.06 27.97
N VAL A 228 -1.19 -6.81 27.54
CA VAL A 228 -0.01 -6.02 27.20
C VAL A 228 0.21 -4.91 28.22
N PRO A 229 1.44 -4.35 28.34
CA PRO A 229 1.70 -3.26 29.28
C PRO A 229 0.76 -2.07 29.09
N THR A 230 0.33 -1.46 30.20
CA THR A 230 -0.68 -0.38 30.21
C THR A 230 -0.33 0.78 29.29
N TRP A 231 0.95 1.16 29.22
CA TRP A 231 1.39 2.23 28.32
C TRP A 231 1.11 1.92 26.85
N MET A 232 1.22 0.64 26.44
CA MET A 232 0.97 0.20 25.07
C MET A 232 -0.52 0.18 24.77
N MET A 233 -1.35 -0.24 25.73
CA MET A 233 -2.82 -0.16 25.62
C MET A 233 -3.28 1.29 25.46
N VAL A 234 -2.81 2.20 26.31
CA VAL A 234 -3.17 3.62 26.25
C VAL A 234 -2.68 4.25 24.94
N ALA A 235 -1.44 3.98 24.52
CA ALA A 235 -0.90 4.48 23.26
C ALA A 235 -1.67 3.96 22.04
N ALA A 236 -2.01 2.68 22.01
CA ALA A 236 -2.77 2.07 20.92
C ALA A 236 -4.22 2.56 20.89
N GLY A 237 -4.88 2.67 22.05
CA GLY A 237 -6.25 3.18 22.17
C GLY A 237 -6.35 4.66 21.79
N THR A 238 -5.44 5.50 22.29
CA THR A 238 -5.39 6.93 21.91
C THR A 238 -5.04 7.10 20.44
N GLY A 239 -4.06 6.35 19.93
CA GLY A 239 -3.71 6.34 18.51
C GLY A 239 -4.87 5.94 17.60
N ALA A 240 -5.65 4.92 17.99
CA ALA A 240 -6.86 4.50 17.27
C ALA A 240 -7.90 5.62 17.19
N VAL A 241 -8.18 6.30 18.30
CA VAL A 241 -9.13 7.42 18.34
C VAL A 241 -8.63 8.58 17.48
N LEU A 242 -7.38 9.01 17.69
CA LEU A 242 -6.77 10.13 16.97
C LEU A 242 -6.70 9.88 15.46
N ALA A 243 -6.39 8.65 15.04
CA ALA A 243 -6.36 8.28 13.62
C ALA A 243 -7.76 8.24 13.00
N SER A 244 -8.80 7.95 13.78
CA SER A 244 -10.19 7.86 13.29
C SER A 244 -10.85 9.23 13.10
N ILE A 245 -10.48 10.24 13.89
CA ILE A 245 -11.08 11.59 13.86
C ILE A 245 -11.12 12.18 12.44
N PRO A 246 -10.03 12.18 11.65
CA PRO A 246 -10.06 12.86 10.36
C PRO A 246 -10.79 12.07 9.27
N THR A 247 -11.25 10.84 9.56
CA THR A 247 -12.16 10.09 8.67
C THR A 247 -13.61 10.54 8.79
N MET A 248 -13.93 11.36 9.80
CA MET A 248 -15.29 11.84 10.01
C MET A 248 -15.67 12.84 8.90
N PRO A 249 -16.87 12.72 8.31
CA PRO A 249 -17.32 13.60 7.22
C PRO A 249 -17.19 15.11 7.47
N PRO A 250 -17.42 15.65 8.69
CA PRO A 250 -17.22 17.07 8.95
C PRO A 250 -15.77 17.54 8.70
N VAL A 251 -14.78 16.74 9.09
CA VAL A 251 -13.36 17.06 8.86
C VAL A 251 -13.03 16.96 7.37
N LEU A 252 -13.55 15.93 6.70
CA LEU A 252 -13.36 15.73 5.27
C LEU A 252 -13.99 16.84 4.42
N GLN A 253 -15.15 17.37 4.85
CA GLN A 253 -15.80 18.52 4.21
C GLN A 253 -14.92 19.78 4.29
N ILE A 254 -14.27 20.04 5.42
CA ILE A 254 -13.34 21.17 5.56
C ILE A 254 -12.16 21.03 4.58
N VAL A 255 -11.59 19.83 4.47
CA VAL A 255 -10.43 19.58 3.58
C VAL A 255 -10.83 19.70 2.11
N THR A 256 -11.94 19.09 1.72
CA THR A 256 -12.41 19.06 0.32
C THR A 256 -12.88 20.43 -0.16
N THR A 257 -13.61 21.20 0.65
CA THR A 257 -14.02 22.57 0.31
C THR A 257 -12.82 23.50 0.12
N ARG A 258 -11.80 23.40 0.99
CA ARG A 258 -10.55 24.17 0.86
C ARG A 258 -9.76 23.79 -0.39
N LEU A 259 -9.64 22.49 -0.71
CA LEU A 259 -8.87 22.04 -1.87
C LEU A 259 -9.60 22.26 -3.21
N MET A 260 -10.92 22.05 -3.25
CA MET A 260 -11.70 22.10 -4.49
C MET A 260 -12.28 23.49 -4.78
N ARG A 261 -12.18 24.44 -3.83
CA ARG A 261 -12.71 25.83 -3.92
C ARG A 261 -14.16 25.87 -4.41
N ARG A 262 -14.95 24.84 -4.09
CA ARG A 262 -16.36 24.67 -4.46
C ARG A 262 -17.12 24.26 -3.21
N SER A 263 -18.32 24.80 -3.00
CA SER A 263 -19.27 24.30 -2.01
C SER A 263 -19.73 22.91 -2.47
N SER A 264 -18.95 21.90 -2.14
CA SER A 264 -19.34 20.52 -2.36
C SER A 264 -20.34 20.17 -1.26
N ASP A 265 -21.63 20.18 -1.58
CA ASP A 265 -22.68 19.65 -0.72
C ASP A 265 -22.54 18.11 -0.66
N LEU A 266 -21.50 17.70 0.07
CA LEU A 266 -21.08 16.32 0.24
C LEU A 266 -22.04 15.55 1.15
N GLY A 267 -22.87 16.27 1.92
CA GLY A 267 -23.95 15.83 2.81
C GLY A 267 -24.01 14.32 3.13
N HIS A 268 -25.18 13.72 2.91
CA HIS A 268 -25.46 12.33 3.23
C HIS A 268 -24.58 11.33 2.44
N HIS A 269 -24.18 11.70 1.23
CA HIS A 269 -23.36 10.84 0.36
C HIS A 269 -21.95 10.60 0.91
N ALA A 270 -21.34 11.59 1.56
CA ALA A 270 -20.04 11.45 2.21
C ALA A 270 -20.11 10.57 3.45
N TRP A 271 -21.19 10.66 4.24
CA TRP A 271 -21.38 9.77 5.38
C TRP A 271 -21.49 8.32 4.94
N LEU A 272 -22.31 8.04 3.92
CA LEU A 272 -22.45 6.71 3.36
C LEU A 272 -21.13 6.18 2.78
N ALA A 273 -20.33 7.04 2.14
CA ALA A 273 -19.01 6.67 1.64
C ALA A 273 -18.00 6.40 2.76
N CYS A 274 -18.04 7.16 3.86
CA CYS A 274 -17.21 6.87 5.04
C CYS A 274 -17.59 5.53 5.66
N VAL A 275 -18.87 5.27 5.92
CA VAL A 275 -19.32 3.99 6.50
C VAL A 275 -18.94 2.82 5.58
N LYS A 276 -19.21 2.92 4.27
CA LYS A 276 -18.78 1.91 3.30
C LYS A 276 -17.26 1.76 3.28
N GLY A 277 -16.53 2.87 3.36
CA GLY A 277 -15.07 2.91 3.41
C GLY A 277 -14.53 2.17 4.63
N TRP A 278 -15.12 2.38 5.81
CA TRP A 278 -14.82 1.66 7.05
C TRP A 278 -15.09 0.16 6.89
N VAL A 279 -16.27 -0.22 6.42
CA VAL A 279 -16.62 -1.64 6.21
C VAL A 279 -15.64 -2.33 5.26
N TRP A 280 -15.41 -1.76 4.07
CA TRP A 280 -14.47 -2.34 3.10
C TRP A 280 -13.03 -2.37 3.62
N SER A 281 -12.59 -1.32 4.33
CA SER A 281 -11.25 -1.29 4.92
C SER A 281 -11.10 -2.36 5.99
N THR A 282 -12.09 -2.54 6.88
CA THR A 282 -12.09 -3.59 7.90
C THR A 282 -12.06 -4.97 7.28
N VAL A 283 -12.85 -5.22 6.23
CA VAL A 283 -12.80 -6.49 5.47
C VAL A 283 -11.40 -6.70 4.88
N GLY A 284 -10.82 -5.66 4.27
CA GLY A 284 -9.45 -5.70 3.75
C GLY A 284 -8.42 -6.05 4.84
N TRP A 285 -8.51 -5.42 6.00
CA TRP A 285 -7.62 -5.70 7.14
C TRP A 285 -7.77 -7.11 7.69
N ILE A 286 -9.00 -7.62 7.82
CA ILE A 286 -9.25 -9.00 8.26
C ILE A 286 -8.68 -10.00 7.25
N LEU A 287 -8.83 -9.77 5.94
CA LEU A 287 -8.27 -10.63 4.91
C LEU A 287 -6.73 -10.62 4.94
N ILE A 288 -6.13 -9.45 5.07
CA ILE A 288 -4.67 -9.31 5.20
C ILE A 288 -4.16 -9.94 6.51
N GLY A 289 -4.89 -9.75 7.61
CA GLY A 289 -4.61 -10.37 8.90
C GLY A 289 -4.74 -11.90 8.85
N GLY A 290 -5.75 -12.40 8.14
CA GLY A 290 -5.93 -13.82 7.86
C GLY A 290 -4.80 -14.40 7.02
N SER A 291 -4.34 -13.67 6.00
CA SER A 291 -3.12 -14.02 5.27
C SER A 291 -1.92 -14.15 6.20
N PHE A 292 -1.73 -13.17 7.09
CA PHE A 292 -0.62 -13.19 8.04
C PHE A 292 -0.76 -14.34 9.07
N ALA A 293 -1.95 -14.62 9.57
CA ALA A 293 -2.21 -15.77 10.44
C ALA A 293 -1.88 -17.10 9.75
N MET A 294 -2.21 -17.23 8.46
CA MET A 294 -1.84 -18.40 7.66
C MET A 294 -0.32 -18.54 7.51
N ILE A 295 0.42 -17.44 7.38
CA ILE A 295 1.90 -17.44 7.37
C ILE A 295 2.46 -17.86 8.72
N VAL A 296 1.94 -17.31 9.82
CA VAL A 296 2.37 -17.65 11.18
C VAL A 296 2.18 -19.14 11.47
N THR A 297 1.07 -19.72 11.00
CA THR A 297 0.81 -21.16 11.14
C THR A 297 1.49 -22.01 10.08
N ALA A 298 2.01 -21.44 8.98
CA ALA A 298 2.78 -22.18 7.98
C ALA A 298 4.15 -22.59 8.52
N ILE A 299 4.70 -21.79 9.44
CA ILE A 299 5.95 -22.06 10.14
C ILE A 299 5.65 -22.98 11.35
N PRO A 300 6.34 -24.13 11.48
CA PRO A 300 6.18 -25.00 12.63
C PRO A 300 6.59 -24.30 13.93
N THR A 301 5.75 -24.43 14.95
CA THR A 301 6.02 -23.94 16.30
C THR A 301 5.82 -25.07 17.31
N ALA A 302 6.58 -25.04 18.40
CA ALA A 302 6.45 -25.98 19.50
C ALA A 302 5.16 -25.77 20.32
N ALA A 303 4.58 -24.57 20.27
CA ALA A 303 3.34 -24.21 20.96
C ALA A 303 2.31 -23.71 19.92
N PRO A 304 1.44 -24.59 19.40
CA PRO A 304 0.36 -24.15 18.51
C PRO A 304 -0.61 -23.23 19.27
N PRO A 305 -1.14 -22.19 18.61
CA PRO A 305 -2.07 -21.26 19.27
C PRO A 305 -3.36 -21.98 19.68
N GLU A 306 -3.80 -21.74 20.92
CA GLU A 306 -4.97 -22.40 21.52
C GLU A 306 -6.28 -22.05 20.79
N SER A 307 -6.37 -20.85 20.20
CA SER A 307 -7.55 -20.38 19.46
C SER A 307 -7.18 -19.76 18.12
N THR A 308 -7.83 -20.25 17.05
CA THR A 308 -7.68 -19.70 15.69
C THR A 308 -8.21 -18.26 15.61
N ALA A 309 -9.28 -17.95 16.33
CA ALA A 309 -9.85 -16.60 16.34
C ALA A 309 -8.93 -15.59 17.05
N GLN A 310 -8.30 -16.00 18.15
CA GLN A 310 -7.33 -15.18 18.85
C GLN A 310 -6.09 -14.93 18.00
N LEU A 311 -5.57 -15.97 17.32
CA LEU A 311 -4.47 -15.80 16.38
C LEU A 311 -4.83 -14.83 15.26
N LEU A 312 -6.03 -14.97 14.68
CA LEU A 312 -6.49 -14.07 13.62
C LEU A 312 -6.54 -12.62 14.12
N ALA A 313 -7.08 -12.38 15.32
CA ALA A 313 -7.14 -11.05 15.91
C ALA A 313 -5.73 -10.46 16.11
N ILE A 314 -4.83 -11.22 16.73
CA ILE A 314 -3.45 -10.78 17.02
C ILE A 314 -2.66 -10.55 15.73
N ALA A 315 -2.80 -11.45 14.74
CA ALA A 315 -2.17 -11.30 13.44
C ALA A 315 -2.70 -10.06 12.70
N THR A 316 -4.02 -9.84 12.73
CA THR A 316 -4.66 -8.66 12.12
C THR A 316 -4.15 -7.37 12.77
N ALA A 317 -4.13 -7.31 14.11
CA ALA A 317 -3.66 -6.15 14.84
C ALA A 317 -2.17 -5.88 14.61
N SER A 318 -1.36 -6.93 14.61
CA SER A 318 0.10 -6.82 14.40
C SER A 318 0.39 -6.30 13.00
N ILE A 319 -0.22 -6.88 11.96
CA ILE A 319 0.04 -6.49 10.58
C ILE A 319 -0.56 -5.13 10.24
N SER A 320 -1.73 -4.78 10.79
CA SER A 320 -2.32 -3.45 10.58
C SER A 320 -1.51 -2.37 11.28
N LEU A 321 -1.10 -2.57 12.53
CA LEU A 321 -0.26 -1.61 13.24
C LEU A 321 1.10 -1.44 12.53
N ALA A 322 1.76 -2.55 12.16
CA ALA A 322 3.03 -2.50 11.46
C ALA A 322 2.92 -1.75 10.12
N MET A 323 1.84 -1.95 9.37
CA MET A 323 1.62 -1.23 8.13
C MET A 323 1.30 0.25 8.32
N VAL A 324 0.53 0.62 9.35
CA VAL A 324 0.24 2.02 9.69
C VAL A 324 1.50 2.75 10.14
N ILE A 325 2.27 2.20 11.09
CA ILE A 325 3.51 2.84 11.56
C ILE A 325 4.55 2.87 10.42
N GLY A 326 4.68 1.79 9.65
CA GLY A 326 5.53 1.76 8.46
C GLY A 326 5.08 2.77 7.39
N PHE A 327 3.79 3.08 7.30
CA PHE A 327 3.29 4.15 6.44
C PHE A 327 3.69 5.53 6.98
N ALA A 328 3.45 5.79 8.26
CA ALA A 328 3.80 7.05 8.93
C ALA A 328 5.31 7.37 8.87
N SER A 329 6.17 6.34 8.88
CA SER A 329 7.62 6.52 8.81
C SER A 329 8.18 7.02 7.47
N LEU A 330 7.39 6.98 6.40
CA LEU A 330 7.81 7.29 5.02
C LEU A 330 8.97 6.45 4.47
N LEU A 331 9.48 5.46 5.21
CA LEU A 331 10.52 4.55 4.75
C LEU A 331 10.02 3.68 3.58
N PRO A 332 10.84 3.45 2.54
CA PRO A 332 10.48 2.56 1.43
C PRO A 332 10.11 1.17 1.95
N GLY A 333 8.91 0.70 1.61
CA GLY A 333 8.40 -0.58 2.09
C GLY A 333 8.22 -0.71 3.62
N GLY A 334 8.43 0.35 4.41
CA GLY A 334 8.40 0.30 5.87
C GLY A 334 9.58 -0.47 6.49
N ALA A 335 10.73 -0.48 5.82
CA ALA A 335 11.91 -1.26 6.22
C ALA A 335 12.35 -0.97 7.66
N GLY A 336 12.61 -2.02 8.44
CA GLY A 336 13.05 -1.99 9.83
C GLY A 336 11.90 -1.83 10.82
N ILE A 337 11.01 -0.87 10.57
CA ILE A 337 9.91 -0.53 11.48
C ILE A 337 8.82 -1.60 11.45
N ARG A 338 8.48 -2.13 10.27
CA ARG A 338 7.47 -3.19 10.17
C ARG A 338 7.90 -4.44 10.92
N GLU A 339 9.16 -4.81 10.78
CA GLU A 339 9.75 -5.95 11.47
C GLU A 339 9.70 -5.72 12.97
N LEU A 340 10.18 -4.56 13.44
CA LEU A 340 10.19 -4.22 14.86
C LEU A 340 8.78 -4.32 15.47
N VAL A 341 7.77 -3.75 14.81
CA VAL A 341 6.39 -3.78 15.31
C VAL A 341 5.84 -5.21 15.32
N LEU A 342 6.05 -5.96 14.23
CA LEU A 342 5.59 -7.35 14.12
C LEU A 342 6.26 -8.24 15.16
N THR A 343 7.58 -8.14 15.33
CA THR A 343 8.32 -8.92 16.34
C THR A 343 7.94 -8.54 17.75
N THR A 344 7.68 -7.26 18.01
CA THR A 344 7.29 -6.78 19.35
C THR A 344 5.92 -7.30 19.73
N LEU A 345 4.92 -7.23 18.85
CA LEU A 345 3.56 -7.67 19.18
C LEU A 345 3.40 -9.19 19.10
N LEU A 346 3.80 -9.79 17.98
CA LEU A 346 3.61 -11.22 17.76
C LEU A 346 4.60 -12.06 18.59
N GLY A 347 5.75 -11.49 18.94
CA GLY A 347 6.75 -12.13 19.79
C GLY A 347 6.26 -12.37 21.22
N LEU A 348 5.30 -11.58 21.71
CA LEU A 348 4.66 -11.82 23.02
C LEU A 348 3.90 -13.15 23.08
N VAL A 349 3.47 -13.67 21.93
CA VAL A 349 2.63 -14.88 21.83
C VAL A 349 3.41 -16.06 21.28
N THR A 350 4.19 -15.84 20.22
CA THR A 350 4.85 -16.91 19.46
C THR A 350 6.36 -16.99 19.69
N GLY A 351 6.92 -16.04 20.46
CA GLY A 351 8.36 -15.89 20.64
C GLY A 351 9.00 -14.98 19.56
N PRO A 352 10.07 -14.24 19.89
CA PRO A 352 10.67 -13.25 18.99
C PRO A 352 11.18 -13.84 17.67
N THR A 353 11.81 -15.01 17.70
CA THR A 353 12.38 -15.67 16.52
C THR A 353 11.29 -16.09 15.53
N HIS A 354 10.22 -16.74 16.01
CA HIS A 354 9.10 -17.14 15.16
C HIS A 354 8.39 -15.94 14.55
N ALA A 355 8.16 -14.89 15.35
CA ALA A 355 7.55 -13.65 14.90
C ALA A 355 8.37 -12.96 13.80
N LEU A 356 9.71 -12.95 13.94
CA LEU A 356 10.60 -12.36 12.94
C LEU A 356 10.58 -13.15 11.63
N LEU A 357 10.66 -14.48 11.71
CA LEU A 357 10.58 -15.35 10.52
C LEU A 357 9.25 -15.19 9.79
N ALA A 358 8.14 -15.15 10.54
CA ALA A 358 6.81 -14.89 9.97
C ALA A 358 6.73 -13.51 9.31
N ALA A 359 7.30 -12.47 9.92
CA ALA A 359 7.34 -11.13 9.35
C ALA A 359 8.13 -11.07 8.03
N ILE A 360 9.30 -11.71 7.97
CA ILE A 360 10.12 -11.78 6.76
C ILE A 360 9.39 -12.56 5.66
N MET A 361 8.83 -13.72 5.99
CA MET A 361 8.08 -14.56 5.05
C MET A 361 6.85 -13.82 4.50
N ALA A 362 6.12 -13.10 5.36
CA ALA A 362 5.00 -12.26 4.93
C ALA A 362 5.42 -11.20 3.91
N ARG A 363 6.57 -10.52 4.14
CA ARG A 363 7.08 -9.55 3.17
C ARG A 363 7.39 -10.19 1.82
N MET A 364 8.02 -11.36 1.80
CA MET A 364 8.34 -12.06 0.55
C MET A 364 7.07 -12.44 -0.22
N ILE A 365 6.09 -13.02 0.47
CA ILE A 365 4.80 -13.40 -0.13
C ILE A 365 4.05 -12.16 -0.62
N PHE A 366 4.00 -11.09 0.16
CA PHE A 366 3.29 -9.87 -0.21
C PHE A 366 3.90 -9.21 -1.44
N ILE A 367 5.25 -9.11 -1.50
CA ILE A 367 5.95 -8.60 -2.68
C ILE A 367 5.62 -9.46 -3.90
N ALA A 368 5.68 -10.79 -3.78
CA ALA A 368 5.41 -11.70 -4.89
C ALA A 368 3.97 -11.56 -5.41
N VAL A 369 2.99 -11.52 -4.50
CA VAL A 369 1.57 -11.34 -4.85
C VAL A 369 1.34 -9.97 -5.50
N GLU A 370 1.92 -8.91 -4.97
CA GLU A 370 1.77 -7.57 -5.55
C GLU A 370 2.39 -7.46 -6.93
N CYS A 371 3.57 -8.05 -7.15
CA CYS A 371 4.18 -8.11 -8.47
C CYS A 371 3.31 -8.88 -9.47
N LEU A 372 2.76 -10.03 -9.06
CA LEU A 372 1.86 -10.82 -9.90
C LEU A 372 0.57 -10.04 -10.23
N MET A 373 -0.10 -9.51 -9.21
CA MET A 373 -1.34 -8.76 -9.36
C MET A 373 -1.14 -7.48 -10.19
N ALA A 374 -0.04 -6.76 -9.98
CA ALA A 374 0.29 -5.58 -10.78
C ALA A 374 0.57 -5.94 -12.25
N SER A 375 1.22 -7.07 -12.50
CA SER A 375 1.46 -7.56 -13.87
C SER A 375 0.15 -7.89 -14.58
N LEU A 376 -0.76 -8.61 -13.91
CA LEU A 376 -2.09 -8.92 -14.46
C LEU A 376 -2.93 -7.64 -14.68
N ALA A 377 -2.90 -6.71 -13.73
CA ALA A 377 -3.59 -5.44 -13.84
C ALA A 377 -3.04 -4.59 -15.01
N TRP A 378 -1.73 -4.60 -15.22
CA TRP A 378 -1.10 -3.92 -16.35
C TRP A 378 -1.57 -4.49 -17.69
N LEU A 379 -1.56 -5.82 -17.85
CA LEU A 379 -2.03 -6.50 -19.05
C LEU A 379 -3.51 -6.18 -19.32
N TYR A 380 -4.34 -6.24 -18.28
CA TYR A 380 -5.76 -5.88 -18.37
C TYR A 380 -5.98 -4.43 -18.83
N VAL A 381 -5.24 -3.48 -18.24
CA VAL A 381 -5.34 -2.06 -18.58
C VAL A 381 -4.89 -1.79 -20.02
N GLN A 382 -3.88 -2.49 -20.53
CA GLN A 382 -3.47 -2.38 -21.93
C GLN A 382 -4.58 -2.89 -22.87
N GLN A 383 -5.08 -4.10 -22.63
CA GLN A 383 -6.09 -4.73 -23.47
C GLN A 383 -7.40 -3.94 -23.52
N CYS A 384 -7.85 -3.39 -22.39
CA CYS A 384 -9.12 -2.66 -22.34
C CYS A 384 -9.05 -1.22 -22.85
N LEU A 385 -7.88 -0.57 -22.85
CA LEU A 385 -7.76 0.87 -23.17
C LEU A 385 -7.01 1.18 -24.47
N GLU A 386 -6.29 0.22 -25.07
CA GLU A 386 -5.68 0.41 -26.40
C GLU A 386 -6.62 0.31 -27.62
N PRO A 387 -7.80 -0.37 -27.59
CA PRO A 387 -8.68 -0.47 -28.77
C PRO A 387 -9.15 0.89 -29.32
N VAL A 388 -9.32 1.89 -28.44
CA VAL A 388 -9.82 3.23 -28.79
C VAL A 388 -8.81 4.05 -29.60
N ARG A 389 -7.51 3.70 -29.57
CA ARG A 389 -6.48 4.46 -30.28
C ARG A 389 -6.39 4.08 -31.77
N HIS A 390 -6.78 2.86 -32.13
CA HIS A 390 -6.72 2.40 -33.52
C HIS A 390 -7.89 2.93 -34.36
N GLU A 391 -9.10 3.03 -33.82
CA GLU A 391 -10.26 3.56 -34.57
C GLU A 391 -10.12 5.05 -34.93
N ILE A 392 -9.51 5.86 -34.06
CA ILE A 392 -9.28 7.29 -34.34
C ILE A 392 -8.20 7.51 -35.42
N CYS A 393 -7.27 6.56 -35.58
CA CYS A 393 -6.26 6.63 -36.64
C CYS A 393 -6.77 6.10 -37.99
N THR A 394 -7.77 5.22 -38.02
CA THR A 394 -8.36 4.71 -39.27
C THR A 394 -9.47 5.58 -39.84
N VAL A 395 -10.09 6.47 -39.05
CA VAL A 395 -11.11 7.43 -39.53
C VAL A 395 -10.50 8.70 -40.12
N ASN A 396 -9.21 8.96 -39.87
CA ASN A 396 -8.45 10.09 -40.41
C ASN A 396 -7.47 9.70 -41.54
N GLN A 397 -7.65 8.51 -42.13
CA GLN A 397 -7.10 8.12 -43.43
C GLN A 397 -8.26 8.00 -44.41
#